data_AF-A0A1G2QJL5-F1
#
_entry.id   AF-A0A1G2QJL5-F1
#
_cell.length_a   1.000
_cell.length_b   1.000
_cell.length_c   1.000
_cell.angle_alpha   90.00
_cell.angle_beta   90.00
_cell.angle_gamma   90.00
#
_symmetry.space_group_name_H-M   'P 1'
#
loop_
_entity.id
_entity.type
_entity.pdbx_description
1 polymer ?
#
loop_
_entity_poly.entity_id
_entity_poly.type
_entity_poly.pdbx_seq_one_letter_code
_entity_poly.pdbx_strand_id
1 'polypeptide(L)'
;MITSVGAFVILDSLTNKGWRFLILTAVIVQSLFSLYISYFILFKYERARDYANSSVIFINDYLKNYKGYKILVDSARNPGMGLRIAYLTSYDPLDLQKKLRTQLKTPYYSGDVSLYEDYSMEAIEFKCLDWGEVDCTPKLLVIGDIMSVSQSQAKDHNLNFEFEIRDISGYDGLVAYTTNPLRRCQDPKP
;
A
#
# COMPACT_ATOMS: atom_id res chain seq x y z
N MET A 1 -5.28 -30.49 2.50
CA MET A 1 -6.41 -31.29 1.97
C MET A 1 -5.95 -32.58 1.28
N ILE A 2 -4.86 -32.57 0.51
CA ILE A 2 -4.31 -33.80 -0.13
C ILE A 2 -3.70 -34.77 0.91
N THR A 3 -3.05 -34.24 1.94
CA THR A 3 -2.45 -35.04 3.04
C THR A 3 -3.49 -35.73 3.92
N SER A 4 -4.66 -35.13 4.12
CA SER A 4 -5.74 -35.68 4.95
C SER A 4 -6.49 -36.83 4.28
N VAL A 5 -6.71 -36.75 2.95
CA VAL A 5 -7.39 -37.82 2.20
C VAL A 5 -6.50 -39.05 2.07
N GLY A 6 -5.20 -38.86 1.80
CA GLY A 6 -4.24 -39.99 1.73
C GLY A 6 -4.06 -40.71 3.08
N ALA A 7 -3.96 -39.96 4.18
CA ALA A 7 -3.84 -40.54 5.52
C ALA A 7 -5.09 -41.36 5.91
N PHE A 8 -6.29 -40.89 5.51
CA PHE A 8 -7.55 -41.58 5.79
C PHE A 8 -7.64 -42.94 5.08
N VAL A 9 -7.27 -43.00 3.80
CA VAL A 9 -7.26 -44.27 3.03
C VAL A 9 -6.28 -45.27 3.61
N ILE A 10 -5.09 -44.82 4.05
CA ILE A 10 -4.09 -45.69 4.70
C ILE A 10 -4.61 -46.21 6.05
N LEU A 11 -5.23 -45.34 6.87
CA LEU A 11 -5.79 -45.72 8.17
C LEU A 11 -6.92 -46.74 8.06
N ASP A 12 -7.76 -46.64 7.03
CA ASP A 12 -8.84 -47.58 6.77
C ASP A 12 -8.32 -48.97 6.39
N SER A 13 -7.24 -49.02 5.59
CA SER A 13 -6.59 -50.27 5.15
C SER A 13 -5.86 -51.06 6.25
N LEU A 14 -5.50 -50.42 7.36
CA LEU A 14 -4.73 -51.03 8.45
C LEU A 14 -5.66 -51.62 9.50
N THR A 15 -5.58 -52.91 9.82
CA THR A 15 -6.42 -53.54 10.88
C THR A 15 -5.83 -53.40 12.29
N ASN A 16 -4.53 -53.14 12.42
CA ASN A 16 -3.85 -53.06 13.71
C ASN A 16 -4.03 -51.67 14.37
N LYS A 17 -4.62 -51.66 15.57
CA LYS A 17 -4.88 -50.44 16.36
C LYS A 17 -3.60 -49.67 16.74
N GLY A 18 -2.48 -50.35 16.96
CA GLY A 18 -1.22 -49.71 17.31
C GLY A 18 -0.64 -48.86 16.17
N TRP A 19 -0.64 -49.42 14.95
CA TRP A 19 -0.19 -48.70 13.75
C TRP A 19 -1.10 -47.53 13.41
N ARG A 20 -2.42 -47.68 13.59
CA ARG A 20 -3.38 -46.56 13.44
C ARG A 20 -3.04 -45.40 14.37
N PHE A 21 -2.77 -45.69 15.66
CA PHE A 21 -2.42 -44.67 16.63
C PHE A 21 -1.10 -43.96 16.31
N LEU A 22 -0.08 -44.70 15.89
CA LEU A 22 1.22 -44.13 15.48
C LEU A 22 1.09 -43.18 14.28
N ILE A 23 0.37 -43.59 13.24
CA ILE A 23 0.18 -42.77 12.04
C ILE A 23 -0.60 -41.50 12.36
N LEU A 24 -1.67 -41.60 13.16
CA LEU A 24 -2.43 -40.43 13.62
C LEU A 24 -1.54 -39.44 14.39
N THR A 25 -0.72 -39.95 15.30
CA THR A 25 0.21 -39.14 16.08
C THR A 25 1.22 -38.43 15.18
N ALA A 26 1.79 -39.14 14.20
CA ALA A 26 2.73 -38.57 13.24
C ALA A 26 2.10 -37.44 12.39
N VAL A 27 0.86 -37.64 11.92
CA VAL A 27 0.12 -36.61 11.15
C VAL A 27 -0.17 -35.37 12.01
N ILE A 28 -0.54 -35.56 13.28
CA ILE A 28 -0.78 -34.44 14.21
C ILE A 28 0.52 -33.66 14.42
N VAL A 29 1.64 -34.34 14.70
CA VAL A 29 2.94 -33.70 14.90
C VAL A 29 3.37 -32.94 13.64
N GLN A 30 3.24 -33.55 12.46
CA GLN A 30 3.55 -32.88 11.19
C GLN A 30 2.66 -31.65 10.97
N SER A 31 1.37 -31.74 11.29
CA SER A 31 0.42 -30.63 11.13
C SER A 31 0.76 -29.47 12.06
N LEU A 32 1.09 -29.76 13.32
CA LEU A 32 1.53 -28.76 14.30
C LEU A 32 2.87 -28.13 13.90
N PHE A 33 3.81 -28.92 13.39
CA PHE A 33 5.09 -28.42 12.91
C PHE A 33 4.93 -27.53 11.67
N SER A 34 4.09 -27.94 10.71
CA SER A 34 3.75 -27.12 9.55
C SER A 34 3.07 -25.82 9.98
N LEU A 35 2.13 -25.87 10.92
CA LEU A 35 1.49 -24.68 11.48
C LEU A 35 2.52 -23.77 12.16
N TYR A 36 3.46 -24.32 12.90
CA TYR A 36 4.52 -23.56 13.56
C TYR A 36 5.41 -22.84 12.53
N ILE A 37 5.89 -23.56 11.51
CA ILE A 37 6.69 -22.95 10.44
C ILE A 37 5.88 -21.87 9.74
N SER A 38 4.66 -22.18 9.30
CA SER A 38 3.83 -21.23 8.57
C SER A 38 3.52 -19.99 9.41
N TYR A 39 3.13 -20.13 10.68
CA TYR A 39 2.68 -19.01 11.50
C TYR A 39 3.81 -18.21 12.16
N PHE A 40 4.86 -18.86 12.66
CA PHE A 40 5.91 -18.17 13.40
C PHE A 40 7.13 -17.81 12.56
N ILE A 41 7.44 -18.61 11.53
CA ILE A 41 8.60 -18.37 10.66
C ILE A 41 8.11 -17.66 9.40
N LEU A 42 7.35 -18.33 8.56
CA LEU A 42 6.96 -17.84 7.23
C LEU A 42 6.15 -16.55 7.33
N PHE A 43 5.09 -16.54 8.15
CA PHE A 43 4.24 -15.37 8.33
C PHE A 43 4.97 -14.18 8.95
N LYS A 44 6.09 -14.36 9.65
CA LYS A 44 6.91 -13.23 10.12
C LYS A 44 7.60 -12.51 8.96
N TYR A 45 8.03 -13.25 7.94
CA TYR A 45 8.71 -12.69 6.76
C TYR A 45 7.72 -12.30 5.65
N GLU A 46 6.63 -13.07 5.48
CA GLU A 46 5.59 -12.79 4.48
C GLU A 46 4.59 -11.74 4.94
N ARG A 47 4.44 -11.48 6.24
CA ARG A 47 3.68 -10.32 6.73
C ARG A 47 4.21 -9.03 6.12
N ALA A 48 5.52 -8.88 6.00
CA ALA A 48 6.12 -7.57 5.75
C ALA A 48 5.86 -7.00 4.34
N ARG A 49 5.57 -7.84 3.33
CA ARG A 49 5.40 -7.33 1.96
C ARG A 49 4.01 -6.75 1.70
N ASP A 50 2.96 -7.35 2.27
CA ASP A 50 1.56 -6.96 2.03
C ASP A 50 0.85 -6.35 3.26
N TYR A 51 1.40 -6.45 4.49
CA TYR A 51 1.00 -5.55 5.60
C TYR A 51 1.62 -4.14 5.44
N ALA A 52 1.58 -3.66 4.20
CA ALA A 52 1.88 -2.32 3.70
C ALA A 52 0.91 -1.26 4.30
N ASN A 53 0.95 -1.17 5.62
CA ASN A 53 0.35 -0.15 6.48
C ASN A 53 1.42 0.68 7.19
N SER A 54 2.72 0.32 7.10
CA SER A 54 3.82 1.15 7.61
C SER A 54 3.75 2.54 6.97
N SER A 55 3.72 2.60 5.64
CA SER A 55 3.52 3.83 4.86
C SER A 55 2.28 4.62 5.28
N VAL A 56 1.17 3.95 5.54
CA VAL A 56 -0.12 4.57 5.90
C VAL A 56 -0.11 5.12 7.34
N ILE A 57 0.46 4.36 8.29
CA ILE A 57 0.64 4.78 9.69
C ILE A 57 1.63 5.96 9.77
N PHE A 58 2.74 5.87 9.04
CA PHE A 58 3.74 6.92 9.00
C PHE A 58 3.20 8.19 8.34
N ILE A 59 2.46 8.08 7.23
CA ILE A 59 1.75 9.23 6.66
C ILE A 59 0.88 9.87 7.75
N ASN A 60 0.01 9.11 8.42
CA ASN A 60 -0.87 9.68 9.44
C ASN A 60 -0.11 10.41 10.59
N ASP A 61 1.05 9.91 11.00
CA ASP A 61 1.86 10.56 12.04
C ASP A 61 2.60 11.81 11.54
N TYR A 62 3.14 11.79 10.32
CA TYR A 62 3.80 12.96 9.74
C TYR A 62 2.81 14.04 9.31
N LEU A 63 1.61 13.67 8.83
CA LEU A 63 0.59 14.63 8.38
C LEU A 63 0.16 15.60 9.49
N LYS A 64 0.25 15.20 10.76
CA LYS A 64 -0.02 16.09 11.91
C LYS A 64 0.88 17.33 11.93
N ASN A 65 2.08 17.26 11.35
CA ASN A 65 3.05 18.37 11.30
C ASN A 65 2.77 19.35 10.15
N TYR A 66 1.96 18.96 9.17
CA TYR A 66 1.67 19.76 7.96
C TYR A 66 0.27 20.37 7.99
N LYS A 67 -0.17 20.83 9.16
CA LYS A 67 -1.47 21.53 9.28
C LYS A 67 -1.51 22.76 8.37
N GLY A 68 -2.54 22.83 7.52
CA GLY A 68 -2.72 23.92 6.57
C GLY A 68 -1.94 23.77 5.25
N TYR A 69 -1.24 22.65 5.05
CA TYR A 69 -0.75 22.25 3.73
C TYR A 69 -1.84 21.48 2.99
N LYS A 70 -1.85 21.62 1.67
CA LYS A 70 -2.50 20.66 0.78
C LYS A 70 -1.59 19.45 0.66
N ILE A 71 -2.13 18.25 0.70
CA ILE A 71 -1.35 17.01 0.59
C ILE A 71 -1.79 16.29 -0.67
N LEU A 72 -0.84 15.94 -1.52
CA LEU A 72 -1.05 15.16 -2.73
C LEU A 72 -0.33 13.84 -2.58
N VAL A 73 -1.10 12.76 -2.66
CA VAL A 73 -0.59 11.39 -2.60
C VAL A 73 -0.75 10.77 -3.98
N ASP A 74 0.36 10.42 -4.61
CA ASP A 74 0.34 9.73 -5.89
C ASP A 74 -0.28 8.34 -5.76
N SER A 75 -1.40 8.15 -6.44
CA SER A 75 -2.19 6.92 -6.41
C SER A 75 -2.04 6.07 -7.66
N ALA A 76 -1.23 6.48 -8.64
CA ALA A 76 -1.11 5.83 -9.95
C ALA A 76 -0.77 4.33 -9.85
N ARG A 77 0.11 3.95 -8.93
CA ARG A 77 0.54 2.56 -8.70
C ARG A 77 -0.01 1.94 -7.42
N ASN A 78 -0.72 2.73 -6.61
CA ASN A 78 -1.34 2.24 -5.38
C ASN A 78 -2.68 2.95 -5.13
N PRO A 79 -3.71 2.65 -5.94
CA PRO A 79 -5.04 3.29 -5.84
C PRO A 79 -5.72 3.04 -4.48
N GLY A 80 -5.34 1.94 -3.80
CA GLY A 80 -5.86 1.60 -2.48
C GLY A 80 -5.27 2.42 -1.32
N MET A 81 -4.30 3.32 -1.56
CA MET A 81 -3.63 4.04 -0.48
C MET A 81 -4.59 4.93 0.31
N GLY A 82 -5.46 5.69 -0.36
CA GLY A 82 -6.42 6.55 0.33
C GLY A 82 -7.48 5.76 1.11
N LEU A 83 -7.94 4.61 0.59
CA LEU A 83 -8.83 3.70 1.33
C LEU A 83 -8.19 3.22 2.65
N ARG A 84 -6.90 2.87 2.62
CA ARG A 84 -6.16 2.45 3.82
C ARG A 84 -5.99 3.61 4.80
N ILE A 85 -5.69 4.83 4.32
CA ILE A 85 -5.63 6.02 5.17
C ILE A 85 -6.98 6.27 5.83
N ALA A 86 -8.07 6.21 5.05
CA ALA A 86 -9.43 6.42 5.56
C ALA A 86 -9.78 5.45 6.70
N TYR A 87 -9.43 4.17 6.51
CA TYR A 87 -9.61 3.14 7.52
C TYR A 87 -8.83 3.46 8.81
N LEU A 88 -7.56 3.87 8.70
CA LEU A 88 -6.74 4.19 9.87
C LEU A 88 -7.17 5.48 10.58
N THR A 89 -7.64 6.48 9.85
CA THR A 89 -8.10 7.75 10.43
C THR A 89 -9.54 7.69 10.93
N SER A 90 -10.20 6.53 10.83
CA SER A 90 -11.62 6.37 11.16
C SER A 90 -12.51 7.38 10.42
N TYR A 91 -12.17 7.67 9.16
CA TYR A 91 -12.93 8.57 8.30
C TYR A 91 -14.33 8.00 8.06
N ASP A 92 -15.35 8.87 7.96
CA ASP A 92 -16.74 8.44 7.77
C ASP A 92 -16.87 7.63 6.46
N PRO A 93 -17.23 6.34 6.53
CA PRO A 93 -17.33 5.49 5.35
C PRO A 93 -18.44 5.95 4.40
N LEU A 94 -19.52 6.57 4.89
CA LEU A 94 -20.60 7.08 4.04
C LEU A 94 -20.14 8.29 3.22
N ASP A 95 -19.35 9.17 3.82
CA ASP A 95 -18.78 10.31 3.10
C ASP A 95 -17.72 9.88 2.10
N LEU A 96 -16.90 8.87 2.46
CA LEU A 96 -15.95 8.28 1.53
C LEU A 96 -16.67 7.63 0.34
N GLN A 97 -17.72 6.86 0.60
CA GLN A 97 -18.49 6.19 -0.45
C GLN A 97 -19.14 7.18 -1.43
N LYS A 98 -19.58 8.36 -0.97
CA LYS A 98 -20.09 9.42 -1.86
C LYS A 98 -19.01 9.99 -2.79
N LYS A 99 -17.74 9.97 -2.36
CA LYS A 99 -16.59 10.51 -3.08
C LYS A 99 -15.92 9.49 -3.99
N LEU A 100 -15.88 8.24 -3.57
CA LEU A 100 -15.42 7.11 -4.38
C LEU A 100 -16.43 6.88 -5.50
N ARG A 101 -16.09 7.35 -6.69
CA ARG A 101 -16.89 7.10 -7.88
C ARG A 101 -16.45 5.79 -8.52
N THR A 102 -17.43 4.93 -8.84
CA THR A 102 -17.18 3.67 -9.55
C THR A 102 -16.67 3.94 -10.97
N GLN A 103 -15.76 3.06 -11.39
CA GLN A 103 -14.68 3.26 -12.35
C GLN A 103 -15.10 3.18 -13.82
N LEU A 104 -14.73 4.24 -14.55
CA LEU A 104 -14.07 4.23 -15.85
C LEU A 104 -14.26 5.62 -16.47
N LYS A 105 -13.18 6.42 -16.59
CA LYS A 105 -13.26 7.72 -17.29
C LYS A 105 -13.45 7.55 -18.80
N THR A 106 -13.24 6.33 -19.31
CA THR A 106 -13.36 5.97 -20.72
C THR A 106 -14.20 4.70 -20.88
N PRO A 107 -14.88 4.47 -22.01
CA PRO A 107 -15.66 3.26 -22.23
C PRO A 107 -14.84 1.98 -21.96
N TYR A 108 -15.47 0.95 -21.40
CA TYR A 108 -14.79 -0.33 -21.09
C TYR A 108 -14.05 -0.96 -22.28
N TYR A 109 -14.49 -0.70 -23.52
CA TYR A 109 -13.88 -1.20 -24.75
C TYR A 109 -13.09 -0.14 -25.54
N SER A 110 -12.68 0.98 -24.94
CA SER A 110 -11.75 1.92 -25.60
C SER A 110 -10.32 1.41 -25.58
N GLY A 111 -9.51 1.81 -26.57
CA GLY A 111 -8.07 1.47 -26.60
C GLY A 111 -7.30 1.95 -25.37
N ASP A 112 -7.75 3.05 -24.77
CA ASP A 112 -7.24 3.59 -23.51
C ASP A 112 -8.32 3.50 -22.42
N VAL A 113 -8.20 2.52 -21.53
CA VAL A 113 -9.10 2.29 -20.40
C VAL A 113 -8.54 3.06 -19.20
N SER A 114 -9.13 4.22 -18.88
CA SER A 114 -8.66 5.08 -17.77
C SER A 114 -9.35 4.69 -16.47
N LEU A 115 -8.59 3.96 -15.65
CA LEU A 115 -8.96 3.53 -14.30
C LEU A 115 -8.27 4.45 -13.28
N TYR A 116 -8.69 5.70 -13.19
CA TYR A 116 -8.21 6.61 -12.15
C TYR A 116 -9.35 7.02 -11.23
N GLU A 117 -9.23 6.64 -9.96
CA GLU A 117 -10.08 7.12 -8.89
C GLU A 117 -9.40 8.32 -8.24
N ASP A 118 -9.68 9.51 -8.78
CA ASP A 118 -9.26 10.76 -8.15
C ASP A 118 -10.28 11.11 -7.08
N TYR A 119 -9.85 11.24 -5.83
CA TYR A 119 -10.72 11.64 -4.73
C TYR A 119 -9.93 12.39 -3.65
N SER A 120 -10.67 13.10 -2.78
CA SER A 120 -10.08 13.86 -1.69
C SER A 120 -10.70 13.51 -0.34
N MET A 121 -9.84 13.40 0.66
CA MET A 121 -10.23 13.27 2.06
C MET A 121 -9.64 14.45 2.82
N GLU A 122 -10.51 15.41 3.18
CA GLU A 122 -10.10 16.67 3.81
C GLU A 122 -9.02 17.40 2.98
N ALA A 123 -7.82 17.59 3.52
CA ALA A 123 -6.70 18.24 2.85
C ALA A 123 -5.85 17.30 1.97
N ILE A 124 -6.17 16.00 1.95
CA ILE A 124 -5.43 14.96 1.24
C ILE A 124 -6.13 14.63 -0.07
N GLU A 125 -5.43 14.80 -1.18
CA GLU A 125 -5.86 14.37 -2.51
C GLU A 125 -5.13 13.10 -2.93
N PHE A 126 -5.88 12.12 -3.41
CA PHE A 126 -5.39 10.88 -3.99
C PHE A 126 -5.67 10.94 -5.48
N LYS A 127 -4.63 11.12 -6.28
CA LYS A 127 -4.70 11.15 -7.74
C LYS A 127 -3.33 10.86 -8.32
N CYS A 128 -3.27 10.59 -9.62
CA CYS A 128 -2.00 10.51 -10.33
C CYS A 128 -1.26 11.85 -10.28
N LEU A 129 0.06 11.79 -10.08
CA LEU A 129 0.88 12.98 -10.07
C LEU A 129 0.91 13.65 -11.45
N ASP A 130 0.48 14.91 -11.50
CA ASP A 130 0.63 15.80 -12.66
C ASP A 130 1.53 16.97 -12.26
N TRP A 131 2.73 17.00 -12.83
CA TRP A 131 3.74 18.03 -12.55
C TRP A 131 3.29 19.45 -12.89
N GLY A 132 2.42 19.61 -13.90
CA GLY A 132 1.89 20.92 -14.27
C GLY A 132 1.05 21.56 -13.17
N GLU A 133 0.33 20.76 -12.38
CA GLU A 133 -0.47 21.24 -11.25
C GLU A 133 0.36 21.42 -9.97
N VAL A 134 1.47 20.69 -9.85
CA VAL A 134 2.30 20.64 -8.64
C VAL A 134 3.23 21.86 -8.54
N ASP A 135 3.88 22.23 -9.64
CA ASP A 135 5.03 23.14 -9.66
C ASP A 135 4.80 24.51 -9.00
N CYS A 136 3.58 25.03 -9.09
CA CYS A 136 3.23 26.37 -8.63
C CYS A 136 2.23 26.43 -7.48
N THR A 137 1.89 25.28 -6.90
CA THR A 137 0.96 25.26 -5.77
C THR A 137 1.71 25.56 -4.46
N PRO A 138 1.43 26.66 -3.75
CA PRO A 138 2.06 26.96 -2.47
C PRO A 138 1.57 26.02 -1.37
N LYS A 139 2.48 25.66 -0.45
CA LYS A 139 2.19 24.78 0.70
C LYS A 139 1.57 23.45 0.26
N LEU A 140 2.16 22.83 -0.76
CA LEU A 140 1.79 21.49 -1.21
C LEU A 140 2.85 20.49 -0.73
N LEU A 141 2.42 19.44 -0.05
CA LEU A 141 3.22 18.26 0.27
C LEU A 141 2.89 17.18 -0.76
N VAL A 142 3.87 16.76 -1.54
CA VAL A 142 3.76 15.68 -2.53
C VAL A 142 4.37 14.42 -1.95
N ILE A 143 3.61 13.34 -1.97
CA ILE A 143 4.01 12.01 -1.49
C ILE A 143 3.86 11.03 -2.65
N GLY A 144 4.93 10.32 -2.98
CA GLY A 144 4.92 9.28 -3.99
C GLY A 144 6.06 8.29 -3.75
N ASP A 145 6.10 7.19 -4.48
CA ASP A 145 7.27 6.33 -4.43
C ASP A 145 8.43 6.90 -5.27
N ILE A 146 9.60 6.28 -5.16
CA ILE A 146 10.83 6.75 -5.80
C ILE A 146 10.78 6.82 -7.34
N MET A 147 9.89 6.06 -8.00
CA MET A 147 9.72 6.19 -9.45
C MET A 147 8.74 7.30 -9.84
N SER A 148 7.85 7.72 -8.92
CA SER A 148 6.95 8.87 -9.17
C SER A 148 7.65 10.17 -8.86
N VAL A 149 8.40 10.21 -7.76
CA VAL A 149 9.18 11.38 -7.35
C VAL A 149 10.63 10.95 -7.13
N SER A 150 11.36 10.81 -8.24
CA SER A 150 12.79 10.53 -8.19
C SER A 150 13.58 11.77 -7.75
N GLN A 151 14.81 11.58 -7.28
CA GLN A 151 15.67 12.70 -6.89
C GLN A 151 15.94 13.68 -8.04
N SER A 152 16.05 13.18 -9.28
CA SER A 152 16.20 14.04 -10.46
C SER A 152 14.94 14.87 -10.69
N GLN A 153 13.76 14.25 -10.63
CA GLN A 153 12.47 14.95 -10.76
C GLN A 153 12.31 16.01 -9.66
N ALA A 154 12.57 15.66 -8.40
CA ALA A 154 12.51 16.62 -7.31
C ALA A 154 13.46 17.81 -7.51
N LYS A 155 14.66 17.57 -8.06
CA LYS A 155 15.61 18.64 -8.39
C LYS A 155 15.14 19.51 -9.55
N ASP A 156 14.58 18.90 -10.60
CA ASP A 156 14.08 19.62 -11.77
C ASP A 156 12.87 20.50 -11.42
N HIS A 157 12.02 20.02 -10.52
CA HIS A 157 10.85 20.72 -10.00
C HIS A 157 11.15 21.62 -8.77
N ASN A 158 12.43 21.75 -8.38
CA ASN A 158 12.89 22.56 -7.24
C ASN A 158 12.16 22.25 -5.91
N LEU A 159 11.84 20.98 -5.67
CA LEU A 159 11.17 20.55 -4.45
C LEU A 159 12.13 20.48 -3.27
N ASN A 160 11.63 20.73 -2.06
CA ASN A 160 12.38 20.51 -0.83
C ASN A 160 12.06 19.14 -0.27
N PHE A 161 13.09 18.34 0.02
CA PHE A 161 12.91 17.05 0.68
C PHE A 161 12.45 17.24 2.11
N GLU A 162 11.45 16.45 2.53
CA GLU A 162 10.93 16.49 3.90
C GLU A 162 11.29 15.22 4.66
N PHE A 163 10.86 14.06 4.15
CA PHE A 163 11.09 12.77 4.78
C PHE A 163 10.95 11.62 3.79
N GLU A 164 11.47 10.47 4.18
CA GLU A 164 11.34 9.20 3.47
C GLU A 164 10.73 8.19 4.44
N ILE A 165 9.71 7.47 4.00
CA ILE A 165 9.09 6.38 4.73
C ILE A 165 9.57 5.08 4.12
N ARG A 166 10.43 4.36 4.84
CA ARG A 166 10.94 3.05 4.42
C ARG A 166 10.05 1.93 4.95
N ASP A 167 9.81 0.94 4.11
CA ASP A 167 9.22 -0.32 4.56
C ASP A 167 10.16 -1.10 5.51
N ILE A 168 9.61 -2.07 6.24
CA ILE A 168 10.29 -2.98 7.17
C ILE A 168 11.40 -3.77 6.45
N SER A 169 11.23 -4.04 5.16
CA SER A 169 12.23 -4.65 4.30
C SER A 169 13.37 -3.71 3.90
N GLY A 170 13.21 -2.39 4.08
CA GLY A 170 14.20 -1.37 3.75
C GLY A 170 14.27 -0.95 2.27
N TYR A 171 13.47 -1.56 1.38
CA TYR A 171 13.64 -1.41 -0.07
C TYR A 171 12.54 -0.63 -0.82
N ASP A 172 11.33 -0.49 -0.24
CA ASP A 172 10.24 0.28 -0.86
C ASP A 172 9.94 1.52 -0.01
N GLY A 173 10.38 2.68 -0.49
CA GLY A 173 10.26 3.96 0.19
C GLY A 173 9.23 4.89 -0.45
N LEU A 174 8.26 5.39 0.31
CA LEU A 174 7.54 6.60 -0.09
C LEU A 174 8.40 7.80 0.28
N VAL A 175 8.53 8.74 -0.64
CA VAL A 175 9.25 9.99 -0.43
C VAL A 175 8.28 11.14 -0.39
N ALA A 176 8.55 12.09 0.51
CA ALA A 176 7.74 13.28 0.69
C ALA A 176 8.57 14.54 0.43
N TYR A 177 7.99 15.44 -0.36
CA TYR A 177 8.61 16.69 -0.76
C TYR A 177 7.62 17.84 -0.64
N THR A 178 8.08 19.02 -0.25
CA THR A 178 7.29 20.26 -0.35
C THR A 178 7.64 21.05 -1.60
N THR A 179 6.64 21.72 -2.17
CA THR A 179 6.82 22.63 -3.29
C THR A 179 7.52 23.93 -2.87
N ASN A 180 8.30 24.50 -3.79
CA ASN A 180 8.89 25.83 -3.64
C ASN A 180 8.52 26.73 -4.83
N PRO A 181 7.30 27.31 -4.84
CA PRO A 181 6.82 28.10 -5.98
C PRO A 181 7.69 29.32 -6.28
N LEU A 182 8.33 29.91 -5.26
CA LEU A 182 9.22 31.06 -5.45
C LEU A 182 10.41 30.72 -6.35
N ARG A 183 10.96 29.50 -6.23
CA ARG A 183 12.05 29.06 -7.10
C ARG A 183 11.56 28.53 -8.43
N ARG A 184 10.46 27.75 -8.45
CA ARG A 184 10.00 27.09 -9.67
C ARG A 184 9.23 28.00 -10.63
N CYS A 185 8.36 28.88 -10.13
CA CYS A 185 7.47 29.69 -10.96
C CYS A 185 8.10 31.01 -11.43
N GLN A 186 9.27 31.35 -10.89
CA GLN A 186 10.08 32.49 -11.36
C GLN A 186 11.06 32.08 -12.47
N ASP A 187 11.39 30.80 -12.60
CA ASP A 187 12.22 30.24 -13.66
C ASP A 187 11.50 29.06 -14.35
N PRO A 188 10.51 29.35 -15.21
CA PRO A 188 9.85 28.34 -15.99
C PRO A 188 10.84 27.77 -17.02
N LYS A 189 11.57 26.72 -16.63
CA LYS A 189 12.26 25.87 -17.61
C LYS A 189 11.24 25.38 -18.65
N PRO A 190 11.59 25.42 -19.95
CA PRO A 190 10.74 24.98 -21.05
C PRO A 190 10.46 23.48 -21.01
#